data_AF-A0A7J4SVL6-F1
#
_entry.id   AF-A0A7J4SVL6-F1
#
_cell.length_a   1.000
_cell.length_b   1.000
_cell.length_c   1.000
_cell.angle_alpha   90.00
_cell.angle_beta   90.00
_cell.angle_gamma   90.00
#
_symmetry.space_group_name_H-M   'P 1'
#
loop_
_entity.id
_entity.type
_entity.pdbx_description
1 polymer ?
#
loop_
_entity_poly.entity_id
_entity_poly.type
_entity_poly.pdbx_seq_one_letter_code
_entity_poly.pdbx_strand_id
1 'polypeptide(L)'
;MAGKFEKALDEIDELIRLNPEDGFYYFVKGTVIYHSGSSIRDALSMFEYSLRLKPNLVENHLFMGYCKMCEGKFYDAVAELNSFIEQKGNEPNSYLMAALCFMAAGDKTKAQELLEKAVALAPALTAQTAQQQFSDLVFNQIELHEKIKIALKAAASEIIGLFGVAVKGVN
;
A
#
# COMPACT_ATOMS: atom_id res chain seq x y z
N MET A 1 -11.44 -19.45 3.97
CA MET A 1 -10.17 -18.95 3.39
C MET A 1 -8.95 -19.46 4.14
N ALA A 2 -8.98 -19.56 5.48
CA ALA A 2 -7.87 -20.05 6.31
C ALA A 2 -7.13 -21.29 5.77
N GLY A 3 -7.82 -22.40 5.50
CA GLY A 3 -7.19 -23.64 5.03
C GLY A 3 -6.54 -23.58 3.63
N LYS A 4 -6.80 -22.53 2.82
CA LYS A 4 -6.08 -22.33 1.55
C LYS A 4 -4.73 -21.65 1.78
N PHE A 5 -4.65 -20.75 2.75
CA PHE A 5 -3.41 -20.06 3.10
C PHE A 5 -2.45 -21.00 3.82
N GLU A 6 -2.94 -21.84 4.73
CA GLU A 6 -2.12 -22.86 5.41
C GLU A 6 -1.45 -23.80 4.41
N LYS A 7 -2.23 -24.39 3.49
CA LYS A 7 -1.68 -25.26 2.45
C LYS A 7 -0.65 -24.55 1.56
N ALA A 8 -0.91 -23.28 1.20
CA ALA A 8 0.04 -22.50 0.41
C ALA A 8 1.35 -22.26 1.18
N LEU A 9 1.28 -21.99 2.48
CA LEU A 9 2.47 -21.83 3.32
C LEU A 9 3.28 -23.12 3.42
N ASP A 10 2.63 -24.29 3.56
CA ASP A 10 3.31 -25.58 3.59
C ASP A 10 4.07 -25.85 2.27
N GLU A 11 3.42 -25.59 1.12
CA GLU A 11 4.05 -25.74 -0.20
C GLU A 11 5.23 -24.77 -0.38
N ILE A 12 5.10 -23.52 0.08
CA ILE A 12 6.18 -22.53 0.02
C ILE A 12 7.33 -22.92 0.95
N ASP A 13 7.06 -23.47 2.13
CA ASP A 13 8.08 -23.92 3.07
C ASP A 13 8.87 -25.11 2.53
N GLU A 14 8.24 -26.00 1.76
CA GLU A 14 8.96 -27.02 1.01
C GLU A 14 9.87 -26.41 -0.07
N LEU A 15 9.40 -25.41 -0.83
CA LEU A 15 10.21 -24.72 -1.83
C LEU A 15 11.42 -24.01 -1.21
N ILE A 16 11.23 -23.34 -0.07
CA ILE A 16 12.32 -22.70 0.69
C ILE A 16 13.31 -23.77 1.18
N ARG A 17 12.83 -24.92 1.65
CA ARG A 17 13.72 -26.02 2.08
C ARG A 17 14.54 -26.58 0.92
N LEU A 18 13.96 -26.66 -0.27
CA LEU A 18 14.63 -27.15 -1.48
C LEU A 18 15.63 -26.13 -2.05
N ASN A 19 15.34 -24.84 -1.94
CA ASN A 19 16.21 -23.77 -2.42
C ASN A 19 16.13 -22.52 -1.51
N PRO A 20 16.89 -22.49 -0.40
CA PRO A 20 16.80 -21.44 0.61
C PRO A 20 17.41 -20.10 0.17
N GLU A 21 18.11 -20.06 -0.96
CA GLU A 21 18.77 -18.84 -1.47
C GLU A 21 17.90 -18.10 -2.49
N ASP A 22 16.77 -18.68 -2.94
CA ASP A 22 15.87 -17.98 -3.84
C ASP A 22 14.96 -17.02 -3.07
N GLY A 23 15.35 -15.75 -3.05
CA GLY A 23 14.59 -14.66 -2.44
C GLY A 23 13.14 -14.55 -2.93
N PHE A 24 12.80 -15.10 -4.11
CA PHE A 24 11.42 -15.09 -4.60
C PHE A 24 10.46 -15.89 -3.71
N TYR A 25 10.88 -17.03 -3.14
CA TYR A 25 10.00 -17.82 -2.29
C TYR A 25 9.66 -17.11 -0.98
N TYR A 26 10.59 -16.34 -0.43
CA TYR A 26 10.33 -15.48 0.72
C TYR A 26 9.35 -14.35 0.38
N PHE A 27 9.46 -13.75 -0.81
CA PHE A 27 8.47 -12.77 -1.26
C PHE A 27 7.07 -13.39 -1.33
N VAL A 28 6.93 -14.55 -1.98
CA VAL A 28 5.64 -15.25 -2.09
C VAL A 28 5.09 -15.61 -0.71
N LYS A 29 5.95 -16.08 0.22
CA LYS A 29 5.56 -16.34 1.61
C LYS A 29 5.03 -15.08 2.29
N GLY A 30 5.74 -13.96 2.17
CA GLY A 30 5.32 -12.66 2.70
C GLY A 30 3.97 -12.22 2.16
N THR A 31 3.74 -12.37 0.85
CA THR A 31 2.46 -12.04 0.20
C THR A 31 1.32 -12.90 0.74
N VAL A 32 1.54 -14.20 0.93
CA VAL A 32 0.54 -15.11 1.51
C VAL A 32 0.21 -14.72 2.95
N ILE A 33 1.21 -14.43 3.78
CA ILE A 33 1.02 -14.00 5.18
C ILE A 33 0.29 -12.65 5.25
N TYR A 34 0.63 -11.72 4.36
CA TYR A 34 -0.03 -10.42 4.27
C TYR A 34 -1.53 -10.58 3.93
N HIS A 35 -1.85 -11.37 2.92
CA HIS A 35 -3.24 -11.59 2.51
C HIS A 35 -4.04 -12.50 3.44
N SER A 36 -3.38 -13.38 4.21
CA SER A 36 -4.05 -14.17 5.24
C SER A 36 -4.44 -13.33 6.45
N GLY A 37 -3.85 -12.14 6.62
CA GLY A 37 -4.06 -11.27 7.78
C GLY A 37 -3.48 -11.84 9.08
N SER A 38 -2.62 -12.85 9.00
CA SER A 38 -2.12 -13.57 10.17
C SER A 38 -1.17 -12.73 11.02
N SER A 39 -0.21 -12.05 10.39
CA SER A 39 0.78 -11.23 11.09
C SER A 39 1.50 -10.30 10.11
N ILE A 40 1.28 -8.99 10.27
CA ILE A 40 1.96 -7.97 9.45
C ILE A 40 3.47 -7.98 9.67
N ARG A 41 3.91 -8.30 10.89
CA ARG A 41 5.35 -8.39 11.23
C ARG A 41 6.03 -9.56 10.57
N ASP A 42 5.37 -10.70 10.49
CA ASP A 42 5.93 -11.88 9.82
C ASP A 42 6.00 -11.66 8.31
N ALA A 43 4.96 -11.04 7.72
CA ALA A 43 4.98 -10.63 6.32
C ALA A 43 6.16 -9.68 6.04
N LEU A 44 6.33 -8.63 6.87
CA LEU A 44 7.44 -7.70 6.75
C LEU A 44 8.81 -8.41 6.81
N SER A 45 8.98 -9.33 7.75
CA SER A 45 10.21 -10.11 7.91
C SER A 45 10.53 -10.95 6.66
N MET A 46 9.51 -11.54 6.03
CA MET A 46 9.69 -12.30 4.79
C MET A 46 10.07 -11.40 3.61
N PHE A 47 9.48 -10.21 3.49
CA PHE A 47 9.88 -9.24 2.47
C PHE A 47 11.30 -8.71 2.69
N GLU A 48 11.70 -8.44 3.92
CA GLU A 48 13.08 -8.03 4.25
C GLU A 48 14.09 -9.12 3.88
N TYR A 49 13.75 -10.39 4.15
CA TYR A 49 14.62 -11.52 3.78
C TYR A 49 14.68 -11.69 2.26
N SER A 50 13.54 -11.56 1.57
CA SER A 50 13.49 -11.55 0.11
C SER A 50 14.35 -10.46 -0.48
N LEU A 51 14.26 -9.23 0.03
CA LEU A 51 15.03 -8.08 -0.46
C LEU A 51 16.54 -8.28 -0.27
N ARG A 52 16.97 -8.94 0.82
CA ARG A 52 18.38 -9.29 1.05
C ARG A 52 18.91 -10.27 0.02
N LEU A 53 18.14 -11.31 -0.30
CA LEU A 53 18.54 -12.36 -1.26
C LEU A 53 18.36 -11.92 -2.71
N LYS A 54 17.36 -11.08 -2.98
CA LYS A 54 16.96 -10.61 -4.31
C LYS A 54 16.69 -9.10 -4.30
N PRO A 55 17.74 -8.26 -4.28
CA PRO A 55 17.60 -6.81 -4.17
C PRO A 55 16.88 -6.14 -5.35
N ASN A 56 16.80 -6.81 -6.49
CA ASN A 56 16.16 -6.30 -7.71
C ASN A 56 14.64 -6.59 -7.76
N LEU A 57 14.08 -7.29 -6.77
CA LEU A 57 12.64 -7.52 -6.70
C LEU A 57 11.97 -6.29 -6.10
N VAL A 58 11.70 -5.30 -6.96
CA VAL A 58 11.16 -3.98 -6.61
C VAL A 58 9.86 -4.10 -5.82
N GLU A 59 9.04 -5.11 -6.12
CA GLU A 59 7.77 -5.41 -5.45
C GLU A 59 7.91 -5.56 -3.93
N ASN A 60 9.08 -5.94 -3.40
CA ASN A 60 9.31 -5.95 -1.95
C ASN A 60 9.02 -4.59 -1.32
N HIS A 61 9.49 -3.49 -1.92
CA HIS A 61 9.27 -2.15 -1.40
C HIS A 61 7.77 -1.79 -1.35
N LEU A 62 6.98 -2.25 -2.32
CA LEU A 62 5.53 -2.02 -2.32
C LEU A 62 4.87 -2.66 -1.09
N PHE A 63 5.13 -3.95 -0.87
CA PHE A 63 4.52 -4.68 0.23
C PHE A 63 5.10 -4.32 1.59
N MET A 64 6.39 -3.97 1.68
CA MET A 64 6.97 -3.38 2.89
C MET A 64 6.32 -2.04 3.23
N GLY A 65 6.03 -1.20 2.22
CA GLY A 65 5.26 0.03 2.36
C GLY A 65 3.87 -0.23 2.96
N TYR A 66 3.15 -1.22 2.42
CA TYR A 66 1.86 -1.65 2.98
C TYR A 66 1.96 -2.10 4.43
N CYS A 67 2.89 -3.00 4.74
CA CYS A 67 3.09 -3.50 6.09
C CYS A 67 3.40 -2.37 7.08
N LYS A 68 4.29 -1.44 6.72
CA LYS A 68 4.65 -0.29 7.56
C LYS A 68 3.48 0.68 7.76
N MET A 69 2.66 0.88 6.74
CA MET A 69 1.43 1.67 6.86
C MET A 69 0.45 1.02 7.84
N CYS A 70 0.27 -0.31 7.78
CA CYS A 70 -0.53 -1.08 8.74
C CYS A 70 0.02 -0.98 10.17
N GLU A 71 1.34 -0.91 10.34
CA GLU A 71 1.98 -0.65 11.63
C GLU A 71 1.89 0.82 12.10
N GLY A 72 1.31 1.72 11.31
CA GLY A 72 1.24 3.16 11.59
C GLY A 72 2.56 3.91 11.38
N LYS A 73 3.57 3.27 10.78
CA LYS A 73 4.87 3.86 10.44
C LYS A 73 4.80 4.57 9.10
N PHE A 74 4.02 5.65 9.03
CA PHE A 74 3.67 6.30 7.76
C PHE A 74 4.88 6.87 7.01
N TYR A 75 5.86 7.46 7.69
CA TYR A 75 7.08 7.96 7.04
C TYR A 75 7.96 6.84 6.47
N ASP A 76 8.08 5.72 7.20
CA ASP A 76 8.82 4.57 6.70
C ASP A 76 8.10 3.92 5.52
N ALA A 77 6.76 3.89 5.54
CA ALA A 77 5.95 3.42 4.44
C ALA A 77 6.14 4.28 3.18
N VAL A 78 6.16 5.59 3.33
CA VAL A 78 6.46 6.54 2.24
C VAL A 78 7.84 6.29 1.64
N ALA A 79 8.86 6.04 2.46
CA ALA A 79 10.22 5.79 1.96
C ALA A 79 10.29 4.52 1.09
N GLU A 80 9.60 3.45 1.50
CA GLU A 80 9.50 2.23 0.70
C GLU A 80 8.72 2.48 -0.60
N LEU A 81 7.57 3.16 -0.52
CA LEU A 81 6.76 3.45 -1.70
C LEU A 81 7.49 4.34 -2.72
N ASN A 82 8.27 5.31 -2.26
CA ASN A 82 9.11 6.12 -3.15
C ASN A 82 10.17 5.25 -3.84
N SER A 83 10.82 4.35 -3.10
CA SER A 83 11.80 3.41 -3.66
C SER A 83 11.17 2.51 -4.73
N PHE A 84 9.90 2.13 -4.56
CA PHE A 84 9.13 1.41 -5.58
C PHE A 84 8.84 2.28 -6.81
N ILE A 85 8.32 3.49 -6.61
CA ILE A 85 7.93 4.44 -7.68
C ILE A 85 9.13 4.81 -8.56
N GLU A 86 10.29 5.05 -7.95
CA GLU A 86 11.52 5.40 -8.66
C GLU A 86 11.98 4.28 -9.62
N GLN A 87 11.70 3.02 -9.30
CA GLN A 87 12.18 1.85 -10.04
C GLN A 87 11.17 1.31 -11.05
N LYS A 88 9.91 1.18 -10.67
CA LYS A 88 8.84 0.62 -11.55
C LYS A 88 8.19 1.65 -12.46
N GLY A 89 8.50 2.93 -12.26
CA GLY A 89 7.89 4.00 -13.03
C GLY A 89 6.42 4.19 -12.69
N ASN A 90 5.83 5.19 -13.34
CA ASN A 90 4.58 5.85 -12.97
C ASN A 90 3.32 4.97 -12.96
N GLU A 91 3.14 4.09 -11.97
CA GLU A 91 1.87 3.39 -11.75
C GLU A 91 0.91 4.23 -10.88
N PRO A 92 -0.34 4.46 -11.33
CA PRO A 92 -1.34 5.21 -10.59
C PRO A 92 -1.58 4.71 -9.16
N ASN A 93 -1.59 3.38 -8.95
CA ASN A 93 -1.86 2.77 -7.65
C ASN A 93 -0.75 3.06 -6.63
N SER A 94 0.51 3.12 -7.07
CA SER A 94 1.65 3.42 -6.18
C SER A 94 1.61 4.88 -5.72
N TYR A 95 1.26 5.80 -6.62
CA TYR A 95 1.01 7.19 -6.27
C TYR A 95 -0.17 7.36 -5.32
N LEU A 96 -1.26 6.61 -5.54
CA LEU A 96 -2.39 6.58 -4.64
C LEU A 96 -1.96 6.13 -3.23
N MET A 97 -1.26 5.00 -3.08
CA MET A 97 -0.77 4.59 -1.75
C MET A 97 0.14 5.60 -1.07
N ALA A 98 1.07 6.18 -1.82
CA ALA A 98 1.99 7.17 -1.26
C ALA A 98 1.20 8.40 -0.76
N ALA A 99 0.21 8.85 -1.53
CA ALA A 99 -0.69 9.93 -1.14
C ALA A 99 -1.42 9.61 0.18
N LEU A 100 -1.92 8.39 0.30
CA LEU A 100 -2.64 7.91 1.48
C LEU A 100 -1.75 7.84 2.71
N CYS A 101 -0.49 7.40 2.56
CA CYS A 101 0.48 7.40 3.64
C CYS A 101 0.83 8.82 4.10
N PHE A 102 1.03 9.76 3.17
CA PHE A 102 1.27 11.17 3.52
C PHE A 102 0.06 11.82 4.20
N MET A 103 -1.15 11.47 3.76
CA MET A 103 -2.38 11.95 4.40
C MET A 103 -2.51 11.44 5.84
N ALA A 104 -2.17 10.17 6.08
CA ALA A 104 -2.12 9.58 7.42
C ALA A 104 -0.98 10.16 8.29
N ALA A 105 0.13 10.57 7.67
CA ALA A 105 1.24 11.28 8.33
C ALA A 105 0.93 12.76 8.63
N GLY A 106 -0.16 13.31 8.09
CA GLY A 106 -0.58 14.71 8.25
C GLY A 106 -0.03 15.68 7.20
N ASP A 107 0.77 15.21 6.23
CA ASP A 107 1.31 16.02 5.14
C ASP A 107 0.32 16.06 3.96
N LYS A 108 -0.72 16.89 4.14
CA LYS A 108 -1.81 17.04 3.15
C LYS A 108 -1.32 17.56 1.81
N THR A 109 -0.28 18.39 1.80
CA THR A 109 0.26 19.00 0.57
C THR A 109 0.87 17.93 -0.33
N LYS A 110 1.77 17.09 0.20
CA LYS A 110 2.34 15.99 -0.59
C LYS A 110 1.31 14.94 -0.97
N ALA A 111 0.34 14.68 -0.10
CA ALA A 111 -0.76 13.78 -0.42
C ALA A 111 -1.54 14.26 -1.66
N GLN A 112 -1.85 15.54 -1.73
CA GLN A 112 -2.54 16.12 -2.87
C GLN A 112 -1.72 16.01 -4.18
N GLU A 113 -0.44 16.36 -4.14
CA GLU A 113 0.44 16.27 -5.33
C GLU A 113 0.51 14.85 -5.91
N LEU A 114 0.60 13.85 -5.04
CA LEU A 114 0.67 12.44 -5.46
C LEU A 114 -0.68 11.94 -5.97
N LEU A 115 -1.79 12.39 -5.37
CA LEU A 115 -3.13 12.06 -5.85
C LEU A 115 -3.38 12.67 -7.24
N GLU A 116 -2.96 13.91 -7.48
CA GLU A 116 -3.03 14.56 -8.80
C GLU A 116 -2.23 13.77 -9.85
N LYS A 117 -1.02 13.30 -9.49
CA LYS A 117 -0.23 12.41 -10.36
C LYS A 117 -0.95 11.09 -10.66
N ALA A 118 -1.54 10.45 -9.64
CA ALA A 118 -2.29 9.21 -9.83
C ALA A 118 -3.45 9.38 -10.82
N VAL A 119 -4.24 10.44 -10.65
CA VAL A 119 -5.37 10.78 -11.54
C VAL A 119 -4.92 11.16 -12.93
N ALA A 120 -3.82 11.89 -13.07
CA ALA A 120 -3.27 12.26 -14.38
C ALA A 120 -2.82 11.02 -15.19
N LEU A 121 -2.29 10.00 -14.51
CA LEU A 121 -1.82 8.76 -15.15
C LEU A 121 -2.95 7.79 -15.48
N ALA A 122 -4.01 7.76 -14.65
CA ALA A 122 -5.23 7.02 -14.95
C ALA A 122 -6.45 7.87 -14.58
N PRO A 123 -7.02 8.62 -15.55
CA PRO A 123 -8.22 9.42 -15.30
C PRO A 123 -9.45 8.58 -14.92
N ALA A 124 -9.46 7.30 -15.30
CA ALA A 124 -10.47 6.31 -14.88
C ALA A 124 -10.32 5.87 -13.42
N LEU A 125 -9.15 6.12 -12.80
CA LEU A 125 -8.96 6.12 -11.35
C LEU A 125 -9.65 7.37 -10.77
N THR A 126 -10.96 7.44 -10.93
CA THR A 126 -11.76 8.57 -10.46
C THR A 126 -11.66 8.67 -8.93
N ALA A 127 -11.88 9.86 -8.38
CA ALA A 127 -11.90 10.11 -6.94
C ALA A 127 -12.75 9.08 -6.15
N GLN A 128 -13.79 8.53 -6.79
CA GLN A 128 -14.64 7.47 -6.25
C GLN A 128 -13.91 6.12 -6.07
N THR A 129 -13.06 5.72 -7.02
CA THR A 129 -12.24 4.49 -6.90
C THR A 129 -11.11 4.65 -5.89
N ALA A 130 -10.46 5.81 -5.84
CA ALA A 130 -9.50 6.14 -4.79
C ALA A 130 -10.16 6.12 -3.39
N GLN A 131 -11.37 6.65 -3.28
CA GLN A 131 -12.15 6.65 -2.04
C GLN A 131 -12.64 5.25 -1.64
N GLN A 132 -13.03 4.40 -2.59
CA GLN A 132 -13.41 3.01 -2.35
C GLN A 132 -12.22 2.13 -1.96
N GLN A 133 -11.12 2.17 -2.72
CA GLN A 133 -9.92 1.39 -2.39
C GLN A 133 -9.32 1.80 -1.04
N PHE A 134 -9.40 3.09 -0.72
CA PHE A 134 -8.99 3.58 0.59
C PHE A 134 -9.92 3.07 1.71
N SER A 135 -11.23 3.13 1.48
CA SER A 135 -12.23 2.57 2.39
C SER A 135 -11.97 1.08 2.62
N ASP A 136 -11.78 0.29 1.58
CA ASP A 136 -11.57 -1.17 1.67
C ASP A 136 -10.24 -1.53 2.36
N LEU A 137 -9.18 -0.77 2.11
CA LEU A 137 -7.89 -0.92 2.80
C LEU A 137 -7.99 -0.64 4.31
N VAL A 138 -8.86 0.29 4.70
CA VAL A 138 -9.12 0.67 6.10
C VAL A 138 -10.12 -0.28 6.78
N PHE A 139 -11.12 -0.76 6.06
CA PHE A 139 -12.08 -1.74 6.56
C PHE A 139 -11.45 -3.11 6.84
N ASN A 140 -10.36 -3.45 6.13
CA ASN A 140 -9.69 -4.75 6.30
C ASN A 140 -8.70 -4.82 7.49
N GLN A 141 -8.55 -3.74 8.28
CA GLN A 141 -7.80 -3.78 9.56
C GLN A 141 -8.60 -3.16 10.70
N ILE A 142 -9.21 -4.06 11.48
CA ILE A 142 -10.22 -3.82 12.53
C ILE A 142 -9.62 -3.21 13.82
N GLU A 143 -8.59 -2.36 13.74
CA GLU A 143 -8.10 -1.61 14.92
C GLU A 143 -7.73 -0.14 14.64
N LEU A 144 -7.45 0.24 13.39
CA LEU A 144 -7.06 1.61 13.02
C LEU A 144 -8.27 2.50 12.65
N HIS A 145 -9.47 2.07 13.06
CA HIS A 145 -10.75 2.39 12.41
C HIS A 145 -11.35 3.75 12.81
N GLU A 146 -10.96 4.36 13.93
CA GLU A 146 -11.61 5.59 14.41
C GLU A 146 -10.77 6.85 14.18
N LYS A 147 -9.45 6.79 14.38
CA LYS A 147 -8.58 7.97 14.18
C LYS A 147 -8.45 8.36 12.71
N ILE A 148 -8.35 7.36 11.83
CA ILE A 148 -8.22 7.57 10.39
C ILE A 148 -9.56 8.03 9.80
N LYS A 149 -10.69 7.39 10.17
CA LYS A 149 -12.06 7.77 9.75
C LYS A 149 -12.41 9.23 10.05
N ILE A 150 -11.94 9.77 11.18
CA ILE A 150 -12.09 11.20 11.53
C ILE A 150 -11.23 12.07 10.62
N ALA A 151 -9.96 11.69 10.40
CA ALA A 151 -9.06 12.40 9.50
C ALA A 151 -9.56 12.43 8.04
N LEU A 152 -10.26 11.37 7.59
CA LEU A 152 -10.82 11.27 6.23
C LEU A 152 -12.16 11.93 6.05
N LYS A 153 -13.06 11.93 7.04
CA LYS A 153 -14.27 12.75 6.95
C LYS A 153 -13.89 14.22 6.76
N ALA A 154 -12.83 14.66 7.43
CA ALA A 154 -12.27 16.00 7.25
C ALA A 154 -11.62 16.16 5.85
N ALA A 155 -10.78 15.23 5.41
CA ALA A 155 -10.08 15.33 4.12
C ALA A 155 -11.02 15.19 2.89
N ALA A 156 -11.98 14.27 2.92
CA ALA A 156 -12.95 14.11 1.83
C ALA A 156 -13.84 15.35 1.67
N SER A 157 -14.21 16.00 2.78
CA SER A 157 -14.89 17.29 2.78
C SER A 157 -14.05 18.40 2.12
N GLU A 158 -12.75 18.47 2.41
CA GLU A 158 -11.84 19.46 1.84
C GLU A 158 -11.51 19.20 0.36
N ILE A 159 -11.29 17.95 -0.02
CA ILE A 159 -11.02 17.52 -1.40
C ILE A 159 -12.25 17.78 -2.29
N ILE A 160 -13.46 17.46 -1.83
CA ILE A 160 -14.70 17.80 -2.54
C ILE A 160 -14.85 19.33 -2.70
N GLY A 161 -14.42 20.12 -1.70
CA GLY A 161 -14.36 21.57 -1.81
C GLY A 161 -13.38 22.08 -2.87
N LEU A 162 -12.17 21.51 -2.91
CA LEU A 162 -11.12 21.88 -3.87
C LEU A 162 -11.49 21.51 -5.32
N PHE A 163 -12.05 20.32 -5.54
CA PHE A 163 -12.47 19.89 -6.87
C PHE A 163 -13.84 20.47 -7.30
N GLY A 164 -14.73 20.78 -6.35
CA GLY A 164 -16.04 21.39 -6.62
C GLY A 164 -15.97 22.86 -7.08
N VAL A 165 -14.90 23.58 -6.74
CA VAL A 165 -14.67 24.95 -7.23
C VAL A 165 -14.12 24.94 -8.66
N ALA A 166 -13.31 23.94 -9.03
CA ALA A 166 -12.70 23.86 -10.37
C ALA A 166 -13.70 23.60 -11.51
N VAL A 167 -14.89 23.04 -11.23
CA VAL A 167 -15.90 22.70 -12.26
C VAL A 167 -16.89 23.86 -12.54
N LYS A 168 -16.92 24.91 -11.71
CA LYS A 168 -17.80 26.08 -11.93
C LYS A 168 -17.19 27.22 -12.79
N GLY A 169 -16.02 26.99 -13.39
CA GLY A 169 -15.23 28.03 -14.05
C GLY A 169 -15.09 27.94 -15.58
N VAL A 170 -15.84 27.08 -16.27
CA VAL A 170 -15.83 27.04 -17.75
C VAL A 170 -17.24 27.39 -18.23
N ASN A 171 -17.45 28.68 -18.48
CA ASN A 171 -18.54 29.19 -19.33
C ASN A 171 -18.27 28.83 -20.79
#